data_AF-A0A416A0T0-F1
#
_entry.id   AF-A0A416A0T0-F1
#
_cell.length_a   1.000
_cell.length_b   1.000
_cell.length_c   1.000
_cell.angle_alpha   90.00
_cell.angle_beta   90.00
_cell.angle_gamma   90.00
#
_symmetry.space_group_name_H-M   'P 1'
#
loop_
_entity.id
_entity.type
_entity.pdbx_description
1 polymer ?
#
loop_
_entity_poly.entity_id
_entity_poly.type
_entity_poly.pdbx_seq_one_letter_code
_entity_poly.pdbx_strand_id
1 'polypeptide(L)'
;MEVSKQIIEVLDYLCRKLGVVVDWSQGNVMPYVQDLYRRFVVWQIATDVFQIVLTCVIASVSAGIVRWRYRYYIKENEEWDDVDFICIAIAVMFFAGSVMWFVCTVLELIEVGTIPEKTLFDYVSSQMR
;
A
#
# COMPACT_ATOMS: atom_id res chain seq x y z
N MET A 1 20.92 -10.46 -17.67
CA MET A 1 22.20 -10.31 -16.95
C MET A 1 22.48 -8.86 -16.52
N GLU A 2 21.85 -7.85 -17.12
CA GLU A 2 22.01 -6.45 -16.67
C GLU A 2 21.23 -6.13 -15.38
N VAL A 3 19.98 -6.59 -15.27
CA VAL A 3 19.13 -6.39 -14.06
C VAL A 3 19.80 -6.93 -12.80
N SER A 4 20.49 -8.07 -12.89
CA SER A 4 21.27 -8.63 -11.78
C SER A 4 22.35 -7.69 -11.26
N LYS A 5 23.05 -6.95 -12.13
CA LYS A 5 24.14 -6.06 -11.71
C LYS A 5 23.63 -4.81 -11.00
N GLN A 6 22.57 -4.19 -11.49
CA GLN A 6 21.97 -3.01 -10.83
C GLN A 6 21.41 -3.37 -9.46
N ILE A 7 20.73 -4.51 -9.32
CA ILE A 7 20.23 -5.00 -8.02
C ILE A 7 21.39 -5.19 -7.05
N ILE A 8 22.53 -5.76 -7.48
CA ILE A 8 23.74 -5.89 -6.63
C ILE A 8 24.25 -4.52 -6.20
N GLU A 9 24.36 -3.59 -7.13
CA GLU A 9 25.00 -2.30 -6.87
C GLU A 9 24.18 -1.48 -5.86
N VAL A 10 22.85 -1.56 -5.96
CA VAL A 10 21.97 -0.97 -4.95
C VAL A 10 22.05 -1.73 -3.63
N LEU A 11 21.98 -3.07 -3.62
CA LEU A 11 22.11 -3.84 -2.38
C LEU A 11 23.48 -3.65 -1.70
N ASP A 12 24.57 -3.59 -2.44
CA ASP A 12 25.93 -3.35 -1.92
C ASP A 12 26.04 -1.92 -1.38
N TYR A 13 25.45 -0.93 -2.06
CA TYR A 13 25.34 0.44 -1.54
C TYR A 13 24.53 0.48 -0.23
N LEU A 14 23.43 -0.27 -0.15
CA LEU A 14 22.62 -0.41 1.06
C LEU A 14 23.41 -1.09 2.17
N CYS A 15 23.97 -2.28 1.93
CA CYS A 15 24.79 -3.01 2.89
C CYS A 15 25.94 -2.15 3.43
N ARG A 16 26.64 -1.40 2.57
CA ARG A 16 27.65 -0.42 2.99
C ARG A 16 27.08 0.71 3.86
N LYS A 17 25.93 1.27 3.51
CA LYS A 17 25.25 2.31 4.31
C LYS A 17 24.74 1.78 5.67
N LEU A 18 24.46 0.48 5.74
CA LEU A 18 24.04 -0.23 6.94
C LEU A 18 25.21 -0.77 7.78
N GLY A 19 26.46 -0.61 7.32
CA GLY A 19 27.65 -1.15 8.00
C GLY A 19 27.75 -2.68 7.96
N VAL A 20 26.98 -3.33 7.09
CA VAL A 20 26.96 -4.78 6.88
C VAL A 20 27.83 -5.10 5.68
N VAL A 21 28.92 -5.84 5.88
CA VAL A 21 29.72 -6.38 4.76
C VAL A 21 29.14 -7.74 4.40
N VAL A 22 28.42 -7.80 3.28
CA VAL A 22 28.00 -9.09 2.71
C VAL A 22 29.19 -9.68 1.97
N ASP A 23 29.64 -10.85 2.40
CA ASP A 23 30.71 -11.57 1.71
C ASP A 23 30.16 -12.24 0.43
N TRP A 24 30.17 -11.48 -0.66
CA TRP A 24 29.69 -11.89 -1.97
C TRP A 24 30.50 -13.05 -2.60
N SER A 25 31.65 -13.43 -2.00
CA SER A 25 32.51 -14.52 -2.48
C SER A 25 31.95 -15.92 -2.17
N GLN A 26 31.02 -16.01 -1.21
CA GLN A 26 30.26 -17.23 -0.94
C GLN A 26 29.31 -17.49 -2.12
N GLY A 27 29.63 -18.48 -2.96
CA GLY A 27 28.98 -18.73 -4.26
C GLY A 27 27.44 -18.90 -4.24
N ASN A 28 26.81 -19.01 -3.07
CA ASN A 28 25.37 -19.14 -2.90
C ASN A 28 24.62 -17.88 -2.43
N VAL A 29 25.32 -16.82 -1.99
CA VAL A 29 24.64 -15.62 -1.44
C VAL A 29 23.95 -14.82 -2.54
N MET A 30 24.62 -14.70 -3.68
CA MET A 30 24.17 -13.94 -4.83
C MET A 30 22.81 -14.39 -5.41
N PRO A 31 22.60 -15.68 -5.76
CA PRO A 31 21.30 -16.15 -6.23
C PRO A 31 20.21 -16.07 -5.15
N TYR A 32 20.57 -16.23 -3.87
CA TYR A 32 19.62 -16.14 -2.76
C TYR A 32 19.06 -14.72 -2.59
N VAL A 33 19.92 -13.70 -2.63
CA VAL A 33 19.51 -12.30 -2.52
C VAL A 33 18.60 -11.88 -3.69
N GLN A 34 18.90 -12.34 -4.90
CA GLN A 34 18.06 -12.08 -6.06
C GLN A 34 16.68 -12.72 -5.94
N ASP A 35 16.61 -13.94 -5.42
CA ASP A 35 15.32 -14.61 -5.17
C ASP A 35 14.54 -13.92 -4.05
N LEU A 36 15.22 -13.50 -2.98
CA LEU A 36 14.60 -12.78 -1.88
C LEU A 36 14.02 -11.43 -2.34
N TYR A 37 14.78 -10.66 -3.11
CA TYR A 37 14.33 -9.40 -3.69
C TYR A 37 13.11 -9.62 -4.59
N ARG A 38 13.14 -10.64 -5.44
CA ARG A 38 12.00 -10.98 -6.31
C ARG A 38 10.76 -11.32 -5.50
N ARG A 39 10.90 -12.12 -4.43
CA ARG A 39 9.80 -12.45 -3.52
C ARG A 39 9.28 -11.23 -2.79
N PHE A 40 10.15 -10.32 -2.38
CA PHE A 40 9.77 -9.06 -1.73
C PHE A 40 8.93 -8.18 -2.65
N VAL A 41 9.37 -7.96 -3.90
CA VAL A 41 8.61 -7.18 -4.89
C VAL A 41 7.23 -7.81 -5.14
N VAL A 42 7.16 -9.14 -5.30
CA VAL A 42 5.89 -9.85 -5.48
C VAL A 42 4.99 -9.71 -4.26
N TRP A 43 5.54 -9.81 -3.05
CA TRP A 43 4.80 -9.64 -1.81
C TRP A 43 4.25 -8.21 -1.65
N GLN A 44 5.03 -7.20 -1.99
CA GLN A 44 4.63 -5.80 -1.95
C GLN A 44 3.45 -5.56 -2.91
N ILE A 45 3.58 -5.97 -4.17
CA ILE A 45 2.52 -5.88 -5.18
C ILE A 45 1.24 -6.60 -4.72
N ALA A 46 1.38 -7.79 -4.14
CA ALA A 46 0.22 -8.54 -3.64
C ALA A 46 -0.47 -7.81 -2.48
N THR A 47 0.30 -7.18 -1.60
CA THR A 47 -0.22 -6.38 -0.47
C THR A 47 -0.93 -5.13 -0.97
N ASP A 48 -0.36 -4.42 -1.93
CA ASP A 48 -0.95 -3.21 -2.52
C ASP A 48 -2.26 -3.52 -3.24
N VAL A 49 -2.30 -4.61 -4.01
CA VAL A 49 -3.53 -5.10 -4.66
C VAL A 49 -4.60 -5.46 -3.62
N PHE A 50 -4.22 -6.12 -2.53
CA PHE A 50 -5.15 -6.42 -1.43
C PHE A 50 -5.71 -5.13 -0.78
N GLN A 51 -4.86 -4.13 -0.55
CA GLN A 51 -5.29 -2.84 -0.01
C GLN A 51 -6.25 -2.09 -0.96
N ILE A 52 -6.03 -2.16 -2.27
CA ILE A 52 -6.95 -1.61 -3.28
C ILE A 52 -8.33 -2.28 -3.17
N VAL A 53 -8.38 -3.61 -3.09
CA VAL A 53 -9.65 -4.32 -2.95
C VAL A 53 -10.37 -3.91 -1.66
N LEU A 54 -9.63 -3.85 -0.54
CA LEU A 54 -10.19 -3.48 0.76
C LEU A 54 -10.75 -2.05 0.76
N THR A 55 -10.04 -1.08 0.18
CA THR A 55 -10.51 0.31 0.08
C THR A 55 -11.76 0.43 -0.80
N CYS A 56 -11.85 -0.31 -1.91
CA CYS A 56 -13.05 -0.36 -2.73
C CYS A 56 -14.26 -0.91 -1.96
N VAL A 57 -14.08 -1.95 -1.14
CA VAL A 57 -15.17 -2.50 -0.31
C VAL A 57 -15.65 -1.45 0.70
N ILE A 58 -14.74 -0.77 1.42
CA ILE A 58 -15.09 0.27 2.40
C ILE A 58 -15.83 1.45 1.73
N ALA A 59 -15.38 1.87 0.54
CA ALA A 59 -16.04 2.92 -0.23
C ALA A 59 -17.46 2.52 -0.66
N SER A 60 -17.66 1.26 -1.06
CA SER A 60 -18.99 0.76 -1.45
C SER A 60 -19.96 0.67 -0.28
N VAL A 61 -19.49 0.24 0.90
CA VAL A 61 -20.30 0.13 2.12
C VAL A 61 -20.72 1.52 2.61
N SER A 62 -19.80 2.49 2.66
CA SER A 62 -20.10 3.86 3.08
C SER A 62 -21.13 4.52 2.16
N ALA A 63 -20.97 4.40 0.84
CA ALA A 63 -21.97 4.87 -0.12
C ALA A 63 -23.32 4.16 0.00
N GLY A 64 -23.30 2.86 0.30
CA GLY A 64 -24.51 2.05 0.54
C GLY A 64 -25.32 2.53 1.75
N ILE A 65 -24.66 2.83 2.86
CA ILE A 65 -25.29 3.34 4.09
C ILE A 65 -25.96 4.69 3.83
N VAL A 66 -25.25 5.62 3.19
CA VAL A 66 -25.79 6.95 2.85
C VAL A 66 -27.01 6.81 1.93
N ARG A 67 -26.93 5.96 0.90
CA ARG A 67 -28.04 5.74 -0.03
C ARG A 67 -29.24 5.08 0.64
N TRP A 68 -29.01 4.10 1.52
CA TRP A 68 -30.08 3.43 2.26
C TRP A 68 -30.82 4.40 3.18
N ARG A 69 -30.08 5.19 3.96
CA ARG A 69 -30.66 6.22 4.83
C ARG A 69 -31.39 7.31 4.05
N TYR A 70 -30.80 7.83 2.98
CA TYR A 70 -31.46 8.81 2.12
C TYR A 70 -32.80 8.30 1.56
N ARG A 71 -32.87 7.03 1.15
CA ARG A 71 -34.13 6.44 0.67
C ARG A 71 -35.16 6.20 1.76
N TYR A 72 -34.73 5.92 2.98
CA TYR A 72 -35.60 5.77 4.14
C TYR A 72 -36.32 7.09 4.44
N TYR A 73 -35.56 8.19 4.52
CA TYR A 73 -36.07 9.53 4.77
C TYR A 73 -37.10 10.01 3.73
N ILE A 74 -36.84 9.80 2.44
CA ILE A 74 -37.78 10.15 1.37
C ILE A 74 -39.07 9.32 1.46
N LYS A 75 -38.98 8.06 1.88
CA LYS A 75 -40.13 7.15 1.88
C LYS A 75 -41.05 7.37 3.09
N GLU A 76 -40.47 7.64 4.25
CA GLU A 76 -41.24 7.80 5.50
C GLU A 76 -41.59 9.25 5.81
N ASN A 77 -41.06 10.24 5.06
CA ASN A 77 -41.30 11.66 5.31
C ASN A 77 -40.90 12.10 6.74
N GLU A 78 -39.96 11.39 7.37
CA GLU A 78 -39.39 11.77 8.65
C GLU A 78 -38.48 13.01 8.51
N GLU A 79 -38.47 13.84 9.54
CA GLU A 79 -37.51 14.95 9.65
C GLU A 79 -36.14 14.42 10.07
N TRP A 80 -35.10 15.04 9.55
CA TRP A 80 -33.72 14.68 9.85
C TRP A 80 -33.40 14.96 11.33
N ASP A 81 -32.99 13.92 12.06
CA ASP A 81 -32.48 14.05 13.43
C ASP A 81 -30.97 14.37 13.45
N ASP A 82 -30.49 14.99 14.53
CA ASP A 82 -29.08 15.35 14.74
C ASP A 82 -28.17 14.11 14.66
N VAL A 83 -28.66 12.97 15.15
CA VAL A 83 -27.95 11.68 15.11
C VAL A 83 -27.70 11.22 13.68
N ASP A 84 -28.66 11.39 12.79
CA ASP A 84 -28.54 11.00 11.38
C ASP A 84 -27.60 11.92 10.60
N PHE A 85 -27.60 13.22 10.92
CA PHE A 85 -26.62 14.16 10.36
C PHE A 85 -25.19 13.75 10.73
N ILE A 86 -24.95 13.38 11.99
CA ILE A 86 -23.65 12.88 12.46
C ILE A 86 -23.27 11.59 11.74
N CYS A 87 -24.20 10.64 11.58
CA CYS A 87 -23.93 9.38 10.87
C CYS A 87 -23.54 9.59 9.40
N ILE A 88 -24.22 10.50 8.69
CA ILE A 88 -23.88 10.83 7.30
C ILE A 88 -22.53 11.54 7.24
N ALA A 89 -22.26 12.50 8.13
CA ALA A 89 -20.98 13.20 8.18
C ALA A 89 -19.82 12.21 8.37
N ILE A 90 -19.96 11.25 9.29
CA ILE A 90 -18.97 10.18 9.50
C ILE A 90 -18.79 9.34 8.23
N ALA A 91 -19.89 8.91 7.59
CA ALA A 91 -19.81 8.09 6.37
C ALA A 91 -19.11 8.82 5.22
N VAL A 92 -19.35 10.14 5.06
CA VAL A 92 -18.69 10.99 4.06
C VAL A 92 -17.19 11.13 4.38
N MET A 93 -16.83 11.29 5.65
CA MET A 93 -15.42 11.35 6.07
C MET A 93 -14.68 10.05 5.78
N PHE A 94 -15.29 8.89 6.06
CA PHE A 94 -14.72 7.59 5.72
C PHE A 94 -14.58 7.40 4.21
N PHE A 95 -15.56 7.87 3.43
CA PHE A 95 -15.48 7.84 1.98
C PHE A 95 -14.31 8.68 1.46
N ALA A 96 -14.19 9.93 1.92
CA ALA A 96 -13.07 10.81 1.54
C ALA A 96 -11.70 10.22 1.94
N GLY A 97 -11.60 9.65 3.15
CA GLY A 97 -10.40 8.97 3.62
C GLY A 97 -10.04 7.76 2.76
N SER A 98 -11.03 6.95 2.35
CA SER A 98 -10.81 5.79 1.48
C SER A 98 -10.29 6.18 0.10
N VAL A 99 -10.78 7.30 -0.47
CA VAL A 99 -10.30 7.83 -1.75
C VAL A 99 -8.86 8.29 -1.65
N MET A 100 -8.52 9.02 -0.57
CA MET A 100 -7.15 9.45 -0.33
C MET A 100 -6.20 8.25 -0.16
N TRP A 101 -6.60 7.25 0.63
CA TRP A 101 -5.81 6.03 0.81
C TRP A 101 -5.58 5.29 -0.51
N PHE A 102 -6.63 5.16 -1.33
CA PHE A 102 -6.54 4.53 -2.64
C PHE A 102 -5.49 5.20 -3.54
N VAL A 103 -5.45 6.54 -3.57
CA VAL A 103 -4.45 7.28 -4.35
C VAL A 103 -3.04 6.97 -3.86
N CYS A 104 -2.81 6.95 -2.54
CA CYS A 104 -1.51 6.60 -1.97
C CYS A 104 -1.07 5.18 -2.37
N THR A 105 -1.96 4.19 -2.23
CA THR A 105 -1.65 2.79 -2.60
C THR A 105 -1.33 2.66 -4.09
N VAL A 106 -2.02 3.40 -4.97
CA VAL A 106 -1.70 3.39 -6.42
C VAL A 106 -0.33 4.02 -6.69
N LEU A 107 0.05 5.08 -5.98
CA LEU A 107 1.38 5.69 -6.13
C LEU A 107 2.49 4.72 -5.67
N GLU A 108 2.30 4.03 -4.55
CA GLU A 108 3.22 3.00 -4.05
C GLU A 108 3.39 1.86 -5.06
N LEU A 109 2.29 1.39 -5.67
CA LEU A 109 2.32 0.36 -6.71
C LEU A 109 3.10 0.81 -7.96
N ILE A 110 2.94 2.07 -8.39
CA ILE A 110 3.69 2.64 -9.52
C ILE A 110 5.19 2.75 -9.18
N GLU A 111 5.51 3.14 -7.94
CA GLU A 111 6.88 3.24 -7.47
C GLU A 111 7.57 1.86 -7.47
N VAL A 112 6.89 0.83 -6.98
CA VAL A 112 7.38 -0.56 -7.02
C VAL A 112 7.58 -1.04 -8.47
N GLY A 113 6.70 -0.64 -9.39
CA GLY A 113 6.79 -1.01 -10.80
C GLY A 113 7.90 -0.28 -11.58
N THR A 114 8.32 0.91 -11.13
CA THR A 114 9.29 1.75 -11.84
C THR A 114 10.68 1.72 -11.23
N ILE A 115 10.78 1.79 -9.90
CA ILE A 115 12.04 1.81 -9.13
C ILE A 115 11.89 0.93 -7.87
N PRO A 116 11.80 -0.40 -8.03
CA PRO A 116 11.64 -1.33 -6.91
C PRO A 116 12.77 -1.28 -5.87
N GLU A 117 13.96 -0.81 -6.24
CA GLU A 117 15.10 -0.71 -5.32
C GLU A 117 14.92 0.40 -4.28
N LYS A 118 14.21 1.48 -4.63
CA LYS A 118 13.91 2.56 -3.68
C LYS A 118 12.94 2.07 -2.60
N THR A 119 11.92 1.32 -2.98
CA THR A 119 10.96 0.74 -2.03
C THR A 119 11.64 -0.19 -1.02
N LEU A 120 12.60 -1.01 -1.46
CA LEU A 120 13.37 -1.87 -0.57
C LEU A 120 14.17 -1.04 0.46
N PHE A 121 14.81 0.04 0.02
CA PHE A 121 15.56 0.93 0.91
C PHE A 121 14.65 1.57 1.95
N ASP A 122 13.51 2.12 1.53
CA ASP A 122 12.57 2.78 2.43
C ASP A 122 11.98 1.78 3.44
N TYR A 123 11.66 0.56 3.00
CA TYR A 123 11.20 -0.51 3.88
C TYR A 123 12.26 -0.86 4.94
N VAL A 124 13.50 -1.13 4.55
CA VAL A 124 14.58 -1.46 5.49
C VAL A 124 14.88 -0.28 6.43
N SER A 125 14.89 0.95 5.91
CA SER A 125 15.08 2.16 6.71
C SER A 125 13.96 2.37 7.74
N SER A 126 12.72 1.99 7.42
CA SER A 126 11.59 2.11 8.35
C SER A 126 11.67 1.13 9.52
N GLN A 127 12.25 -0.05 9.31
CA GLN A 127 12.37 -1.11 10.34
C GLN A 127 13.51 -0.86 11.34
N MET A 128 14.48 0.00 11.00
CA MET A 128 15.61 0.33 11.87
C MET A 128 15.42 1.62 12.68
N ARG A 129 14.27 2.29 12.53
CA ARG A 129 13.92 3.49 13.27
C ARG A 129 13.00 3.13 14.43
#